data_AF-A0A523KMP4-F1
#
_entry.id   AF-A0A523KMP4-F1
#
_cell.length_a   1.000
_cell.length_b   1.000
_cell.length_c   1.000
_cell.angle_alpha   90.00
_cell.angle_beta   90.00
_cell.angle_gamma   90.00
#
_symmetry.space_group_name_H-M   'P 1'
#
loop_
_entity.id
_entity.type
_entity.pdbx_description
1 polymer ?
#
loop_
_entity_poly.entity_id
_entity_poly.type
_entity_poly.pdbx_seq_one_letter_code
_entity_poly.pdbx_strand_id
1 'polypeptide(L)'
;MTPLLIGLVLLAALLHASWNAMAKSGGTPEYSIASYQLIGAMVCLPFLFLVPIPLVESWPMILLSVIWHNFYYFTLARSYRAGDLSQMYPLFRGLAPVLV
;
A
#
# COMPACT_ATOMS: atom_id res chain seq x y z
N MET A 1 -18.41 -15.84 12.69
CA MET A 1 -18.17 -14.96 11.53
C MET A 1 -19.10 -15.40 10.41
N THR A 2 -19.76 -14.48 9.71
CA THR A 2 -20.68 -14.86 8.62
C THR A 2 -19.89 -15.37 7.40
N PRO A 3 -20.45 -16.28 6.57
CA PRO A 3 -19.77 -16.77 5.36
C PRO A 3 -19.32 -15.64 4.42
N LEU A 4 -20.12 -14.58 4.31
CA LEU A 4 -19.76 -13.37 3.55
C LEU A 4 -18.48 -12.72 4.08
N LEU A 5 -18.36 -12.57 5.40
CA LEU A 5 -17.19 -11.97 6.04
C LEU A 5 -15.93 -12.80 5.77
N ILE A 6 -16.04 -14.12 5.85
CA ILE A 6 -14.95 -15.04 5.53
C ILE A 6 -14.52 -14.87 4.06
N GLY A 7 -15.49 -14.81 3.14
CA GLY A 7 -15.23 -14.58 1.72
C GLY A 7 -14.48 -13.27 1.45
N LEU A 8 -14.91 -12.16 2.08
CA LEU A 8 -14.26 -10.86 1.94
C LEU A 8 -12.82 -10.86 2.48
N VAL A 9 -12.57 -11.51 3.62
CA VAL A 9 -11.22 -11.61 4.20
C VAL A 9 -10.29 -12.43 3.29
N LEU A 10 -10.76 -13.55 2.74
CA LEU A 10 -9.98 -14.36 1.81
C LEU A 10 -9.67 -13.62 0.51
N LEU A 11 -10.64 -12.88 -0.03
CA LEU A 11 -10.45 -12.04 -1.20
C LEU A 11 -9.41 -10.95 -0.93
N ALA A 12 -9.50 -10.27 0.22
CA ALA A 12 -8.52 -9.27 0.63
C ALA A 12 -7.12 -9.87 0.74
N ALA A 13 -6.98 -11.06 1.34
CA ALA A 13 -5.70 -11.76 1.44
C ALA A 13 -5.13 -12.13 0.06
N LEU A 14 -5.97 -12.62 -0.85
CA LEU A 14 -5.58 -12.93 -2.22
C LEU A 14 -5.09 -11.69 -2.97
N LEU A 15 -5.90 -10.62 -3.01
CA LEU A 15 -5.54 -9.36 -3.66
C LEU A 15 -4.24 -8.78 -3.11
N HIS A 16 -4.07 -8.88 -1.80
CA HIS A 16 -2.87 -8.43 -1.12
C HIS A 16 -1.63 -9.24 -1.55
N ALA A 17 -1.72 -10.57 -1.55
CA ALA A 17 -0.63 -11.44 -2.01
C ALA A 17 -0.28 -11.17 -3.48
N SER A 18 -1.29 -11.05 -4.35
CA SER A 18 -1.12 -10.76 -5.78
C SER A 18 -0.44 -9.41 -6.01
N TRP A 19 -0.86 -8.36 -5.32
CA TRP A 19 -0.23 -7.04 -5.45
C TRP A 19 1.25 -7.06 -5.07
N ASN A 20 1.61 -7.74 -3.97
CA ASN A 20 3.01 -7.82 -3.54
C ASN A 20 3.86 -8.68 -4.49
N ALA A 21 3.29 -9.74 -5.06
CA ALA A 21 3.96 -10.52 -6.11
C ALA A 21 4.23 -9.69 -7.36
N MET A 22 3.23 -8.93 -7.83
CA MET A 22 3.37 -8.02 -8.98
C MET A 22 4.40 -6.92 -8.72
N ALA A 23 4.39 -6.33 -7.52
CA ALA A 23 5.36 -5.30 -7.13
C ALA A 23 6.81 -5.79 -7.23
N LYS A 24 7.07 -7.08 -6.96
CA LYS A 24 8.40 -7.69 -7.06
C LYS A 24 8.76 -8.20 -8.46
N SER A 25 7.78 -8.63 -9.27
CA SER A 25 8.02 -9.45 -10.47
C SER A 25 8.78 -8.75 -11.62
N GLY A 26 8.80 -7.41 -11.65
CA GLY A 26 9.39 -6.64 -12.76
C GLY A 26 10.87 -6.25 -12.62
N GLY A 27 11.58 -6.73 -11.59
CA GLY A 27 12.98 -6.36 -11.31
C GLY A 27 13.22 -4.89 -10.92
N THR A 28 12.19 -4.05 -11.06
CA THR A 28 12.19 -2.61 -10.77
C THR A 28 11.02 -2.27 -9.84
N PRO A 29 11.04 -2.76 -8.58
CA PRO A 29 9.92 -2.60 -7.65
C PRO A 29 9.57 -1.14 -7.34
N GLU A 30 10.54 -0.22 -7.39
CA GLU A 30 10.35 1.21 -7.19
C GLU A 30 9.43 1.82 -8.25
N TYR A 31 9.71 1.54 -9.53
CA TYR A 31 8.88 2.01 -10.63
C TYR A 31 7.54 1.30 -10.67
N SER A 32 7.52 0.00 -10.36
CA SER A 32 6.29 -0.79 -10.30
C SER A 32 5.34 -0.23 -9.24
N ILE A 33 5.80 -0.08 -8.00
CA ILE A 33 5.00 0.47 -6.89
C ILE A 33 4.60 1.92 -7.19
N ALA A 34 5.51 2.77 -7.67
CA ALA A 34 5.17 4.15 -8.03
C ALA A 34 4.07 4.24 -9.10
N SER A 35 4.13 3.38 -10.12
CA SER A 35 3.11 3.32 -11.17
C SER A 35 1.74 2.92 -10.63
N TYR A 36 1.69 1.95 -9.71
CA TYR A 36 0.43 1.52 -9.09
C TYR A 36 -0.19 2.64 -8.25
N GLN A 37 0.64 3.36 -7.50
CA GLN A 37 0.18 4.50 -6.69
C GLN A 37 -0.29 5.66 -7.56
N LEU A 38 0.37 5.94 -8.68
CA LEU A 38 -0.04 6.98 -9.61
C LEU A 38 -1.40 6.63 -10.26
N ILE A 39 -1.55 5.40 -10.76
CA ILE A 39 -2.81 4.94 -11.35
C ILE A 39 -3.92 4.95 -10.30
N GLY A 40 -3.64 4.47 -9.09
CA GLY A 40 -4.60 4.51 -7.98
C GLY A 40 -5.04 5.93 -7.65
N ALA A 41 -4.11 6.89 -7.58
CA ALA A 41 -4.42 8.30 -7.38
C ALA A 41 -5.28 8.86 -8.52
N MET A 42 -4.95 8.56 -9.78
CA MET A 42 -5.75 8.99 -10.95
C MET A 42 -7.17 8.42 -10.93
N VAL A 43 -7.33 7.15 -10.55
CA VAL A 43 -8.65 6.53 -10.37
C VAL A 43 -9.44 7.21 -9.26
N CYS A 44 -8.77 7.68 -8.19
CA CYS A 44 -9.42 8.39 -7.10
C CYS A 44 -9.78 9.86 -7.42
N LEU A 45 -9.13 10.51 -8.40
CA LEU A 45 -9.36 11.93 -8.70
C LEU A 45 -10.84 12.29 -8.96
N PRO A 46 -11.62 11.56 -9.78
CA PRO A 46 -13.03 11.87 -10.00
C PRO A 46 -13.88 11.80 -8.72
N PHE A 47 -13.48 10.98 -7.76
CA PHE A 47 -14.21 10.83 -6.50
C PHE A 47 -14.02 12.02 -5.56
N LEU A 48 -13.01 12.88 -5.78
CA LEU A 48 -12.83 14.11 -5.00
C LEU A 48 -14.02 15.07 -5.16
N PHE A 49 -14.74 15.02 -6.28
CA PHE A 49 -15.94 15.82 -6.50
C PHE A 49 -17.18 15.28 -5.78
N LEU A 50 -17.11 14.07 -5.22
CA LEU A 50 -18.21 13.42 -4.50
C LEU A 50 -18.11 13.58 -2.98
N VAL A 51 -17.01 14.14 -2.48
CA VAL A 51 -16.73 14.29 -1.05
C VAL A 51 -16.48 15.76 -0.68
N PRO A 52 -16.82 16.19 0.54
CA PRO A 52 -16.53 17.55 0.99
C PRO A 52 -15.01 17.76 1.11
N ILE A 53 -14.57 19.00 0.89
CA ILE A 53 -13.17 19.40 1.07
C ILE A 53 -12.78 19.21 2.55
N PRO A 54 -11.59 18.64 2.86
CA PRO A 54 -11.12 18.49 4.22
C PRO A 54 -11.00 19.83 4.96
N LEU A 55 -11.28 19.81 6.26
CA LEU A 55 -11.05 20.95 7.15
C LEU A 55 -9.59 21.42 7.07
N VAL A 56 -9.35 22.73 7.18
CA VAL A 56 -8.00 23.34 7.12
C VAL A 56 -7.05 22.68 8.14
N GLU A 57 -7.57 22.36 9.32
CA GLU A 57 -6.84 21.72 10.42
C GLU A 57 -6.36 20.29 10.11
N SER A 58 -6.99 19.61 9.14
CA SER A 58 -6.64 18.24 8.77
C SER A 58 -5.45 18.17 7.79
N TRP A 59 -5.13 19.26 7.09
CA TRP A 59 -4.08 19.27 6.06
C TRP A 59 -2.69 18.89 6.58
N PRO A 60 -2.21 19.37 7.75
CA PRO A 60 -0.95 18.90 8.31
C PRO A 60 -0.89 17.38 8.47
N MET A 61 -1.97 16.74 8.93
CA MET A 61 -2.04 15.28 9.09
C MET A 61 -2.12 14.55 7.75
N ILE A 62 -2.85 15.11 6.77
CA ILE A 62 -2.89 14.56 5.40
C ILE A 62 -1.49 14.56 4.79
N LEU A 63 -0.78 15.69 4.87
CA LEU A 63 0.57 15.82 4.33
C LEU A 63 1.55 14.89 5.04
N LEU A 64 1.47 14.81 6.37
CA LEU A 64 2.31 13.91 7.16
C LEU A 64 2.07 12.44 6.79
N SER A 65 0.80 12.04 6.62
CA SER A 65 0.42 10.71 6.15
C SER A 65 1.00 10.42 4.75
N VAL A 66 0.87 11.35 3.81
CA VAL A 66 1.45 11.21 2.47
C VAL A 66 2.96 11.00 2.53
N ILE A 67 3.68 11.77 3.34
CA ILE A 67 5.13 11.64 3.49
C ILE A 67 5.51 10.26 4.04
N TRP A 68 4.91 9.86 5.16
CA TRP A 68 5.24 8.57 5.79
C TRP A 68 4.87 7.38 4.92
N HIS A 69 3.74 7.45 4.23
CA HIS A 69 3.28 6.37 3.38
C HIS A 69 4.15 6.22 2.13
N ASN A 70 4.65 7.33 1.57
CA ASN A 70 5.64 7.27 0.49
C ASN A 70 7.00 6.74 0.98
N PHE A 71 7.44 7.13 2.18
CA PHE A 71 8.65 6.57 2.79
C PHE A 71 8.53 5.06 3.02
N TYR A 72 7.36 4.60 3.48
CA TYR A 72 7.04 3.18 3.58
C TYR A 72 7.14 2.48 2.21
N TYR A 73 6.53 3.00 1.15
CA TYR A 73 6.61 2.37 -0.17
C TYR A 73 8.03 2.36 -0.74
N PHE A 74 8.81 3.42 -0.49
CA PHE A 74 10.20 3.47 -0.89
C PHE A 74 11.03 2.38 -0.20
N THR A 75 10.90 2.25 1.12
CA THR A 75 11.62 1.21 1.88
C THR A 75 11.15 -0.20 1.49
N LEU A 76 9.85 -0.38 1.24
CA LEU A 76 9.28 -1.62 0.73
C LEU A 76 9.90 -2.00 -0.62
N ALA A 77 9.94 -1.06 -1.57
CA ALA A 77 10.54 -1.26 -2.88
C ALA A 77 12.02 -1.66 -2.77
N ARG A 78 12.80 -0.99 -1.90
CA ARG A 78 14.20 -1.34 -1.65
C ARG A 78 14.36 -2.75 -1.07
N SER A 79 13.47 -3.18 -0.18
CA SER A 79 13.51 -4.54 0.36
C SER A 79 13.22 -5.59 -0.72
N TYR A 80 12.23 -5.33 -1.57
CA TYR A 80 11.93 -6.18 -2.72
C TYR A 80 13.02 -6.17 -3.76
N ARG A 81 13.85 -5.14 -3.86
CA ARG A 81 15.05 -5.20 -4.68
C ARG A 81 16.13 -6.08 -4.03
N ALA A 82 16.30 -5.98 -2.72
CA ALA A 82 17.39 -6.62 -1.97
C ALA A 82 17.20 -8.12 -1.68
N GLY A 83 15.97 -8.65 -1.67
CA GLY A 83 15.75 -10.06 -1.37
C GLY A 83 14.42 -10.63 -1.89
N ASP A 84 14.21 -11.90 -1.58
CA ASP A 84 13.03 -12.65 -2.04
C ASP A 84 11.76 -12.22 -1.32
N LEU A 85 10.64 -12.31 -2.04
CA LEU A 85 9.33 -11.98 -1.50
C LEU A 85 9.02 -12.76 -0.22
N SER A 86 9.36 -14.05 -0.18
CA SER A 86 9.13 -14.93 0.96
C SER A 86 9.88 -14.55 2.24
N GLN A 87 10.98 -13.78 2.13
CA GLN A 87 11.76 -13.31 3.27
C GLN A 87 11.43 -11.86 3.63
N MET A 88 11.38 -10.99 2.62
CA MET A 88 11.19 -9.55 2.81
C MET A 88 9.76 -9.22 3.24
N TYR A 89 8.76 -9.98 2.76
CA TYR A 89 7.36 -9.75 3.12
C TYR A 89 7.07 -10.04 4.60
N PRO A 90 7.47 -11.19 5.20
CA PRO A 90 7.34 -11.39 6.64
C PRO A 90 8.12 -10.39 7.47
N LEU A 91 9.30 -9.94 7.02
CA LEU A 91 10.09 -8.97 7.75
C LEU A 91 9.38 -7.61 7.85
N PHE A 92 8.87 -7.11 6.72
CA PHE A 92 8.07 -5.87 6.69
C PHE A 92 6.79 -5.99 7.51
N ARG A 93 6.11 -7.15 7.44
CA ARG A 93 4.83 -7.37 8.12
C ARG A 93 4.97 -7.71 9.60
N GLY A 94 6.06 -8.34 10.00
CA GLY A 94 6.35 -8.71 11.38
C GLY A 94 6.88 -7.54 12.22
N LEU A 95 7.46 -6.51 11.59
CA LEU A 95 7.89 -5.29 12.29
C LEU A 95 6.72 -4.35 12.61
N ALA A 96 5.66 -4.34 11.79
CA ALA A 96 4.54 -3.42 11.99
C ALA A 96 3.86 -3.54 13.37
N PRO A 97 3.59 -4.74 13.93
CA PRO A 97 3.03 -4.90 15.28
C PRO A 97 3.98 -4.53 16.42
N VAL A 98 5.29 -4.40 16.15
CA VAL A 98 6.29 -4.03 17.16
C VAL A 98 6.45 -2.51 17.26
N LEU A 99 6.18 -1.81 16.14
CA LEU A 99 6.37 -0.37 16.00
C LEU A 99 5.15 0.46 16.42
N VAL A 100 4.00 -0.18 16.65
CA VAL A 100 2.71 0.44 17.02
C VAL A 100 2.24 -0.17 18.33
#